data_AF-A0A3N0DV66-F1
#
_entry.id   AF-A0A3N0DV66-F1
#
_cell.length_a   1.000
_cell.length_b   1.000
_cell.length_c   1.000
_cell.angle_alpha   90.00
_cell.angle_beta   90.00
_cell.angle_gamma   90.00
#
_symmetry.space_group_name_H-M   'P 1'
#
loop_
_entity.id
_entity.type
_entity.pdbx_description
1 polymer ?
#
loop_
_entity_poly.entity_id
_entity_poly.type
_entity_poly.pdbx_seq_one_letter_code
_entity_poly.pdbx_strand_id
1 'polypeptide(L)'
;MTDATVPAAVPPDSGHPAYVKVAEQRASQLQLRVADAITKFAGSMNFVYLHALIFGVWMLVVEKSPWPTLTLVVSLEAIFLSTFVMIGQNRQAEFQQAKADHDFVAQELELKTNTDLTREIHRLTTELHRRTMGDG
;
A
#
# COMPACT_ATOMS: atom_id res chain seq x y z
N MET A 1 70.52 -6.39 6.96
CA MET A 1 69.97 -5.17 7.58
C MET A 1 69.11 -4.53 6.49
N THR A 2 67.79 -4.69 6.41
CA THR A 2 66.76 -5.05 7.39
C THR A 2 65.61 -5.73 6.66
N ASP A 3 65.15 -6.85 7.21
CA ASP A 3 63.86 -7.47 6.93
C ASP A 3 62.74 -6.48 7.29
N ALA A 4 61.83 -6.21 6.36
CA ALA A 4 60.62 -5.43 6.61
C ALA A 4 59.43 -6.31 6.25
N THR A 5 59.19 -7.31 7.11
CA THR A 5 57.97 -8.09 7.14
C THR A 5 56.78 -7.13 7.22
N VAL A 6 56.02 -7.02 6.13
CA VAL A 6 54.74 -6.31 6.08
C VAL A 6 53.79 -7.01 7.05
N PRO A 7 53.22 -6.32 8.07
CA PRO A 7 52.24 -6.97 8.94
C PRO A 7 51.01 -7.31 8.11
N ALA A 8 50.66 -8.60 8.09
CA ALA A 8 49.42 -9.08 7.49
C ALA A 8 48.25 -8.29 8.08
N ALA A 9 47.47 -7.64 7.21
CA ALA A 9 46.25 -6.95 7.59
C ALA A 9 45.33 -7.96 8.30
N VAL A 10 45.15 -7.76 9.60
CA VAL A 10 44.19 -8.50 10.42
C VAL A 10 42.80 -8.25 9.81
N PRO A 11 42.04 -9.29 9.40
CA PRO A 11 40.68 -9.08 8.92
C PRO A 11 39.87 -8.47 10.07
N PRO A 12 39.10 -7.39 9.83
CA PRO A 12 38.31 -6.76 10.88
C PRO A 12 37.28 -7.76 11.38
N ASP A 13 37.47 -8.13 12.63
CA ASP A 13 36.58 -8.79 13.56
C ASP A 13 35.10 -8.51 13.25
N SER A 14 34.49 -9.53 12.66
CA SER A 14 33.09 -9.62 12.25
C SER A 14 32.18 -9.79 13.47
N GLY A 15 32.03 -8.73 14.27
CA GLY A 15 31.25 -8.78 15.50
C GLY A 15 30.61 -7.47 15.99
N HIS A 16 30.67 -6.38 15.22
CA HIS A 16 30.10 -5.12 15.72
C HIS A 16 28.55 -5.11 15.60
N PRO A 17 27.79 -5.03 16.71
CA PRO A 17 26.32 -5.18 16.73
C PRO A 17 25.59 -4.11 15.90
N ALA A 18 26.24 -2.97 15.64
CA ALA A 18 25.70 -1.95 14.75
C ALA A 18 25.59 -2.43 13.28
N TYR A 19 26.51 -3.27 12.80
CA TYR A 19 26.46 -3.78 11.43
C TYR A 19 25.36 -4.84 11.27
N VAL A 20 25.17 -5.68 12.30
CA VAL A 20 24.08 -6.67 12.34
C VAL A 20 22.72 -5.97 12.35
N LYS A 21 22.54 -4.91 13.16
CA LYS A 21 21.30 -4.12 13.18
C LYS A 21 21.00 -3.43 11.86
N VAL A 22 22.01 -2.88 11.18
CA VAL A 22 21.81 -2.25 9.87
C VAL A 22 21.50 -3.29 8.79
N ALA A 23 22.12 -4.47 8.84
CA ALA A 23 21.78 -5.58 7.95
C ALA A 23 20.36 -6.10 8.18
N GLU A 24 19.93 -6.27 9.44
CA GLU A 24 18.56 -6.62 9.81
C GLU A 24 17.55 -5.56 9.39
N GLN A 25 17.84 -4.27 9.60
CA GLN A 25 16.98 -3.17 9.15
C GLN A 25 16.86 -3.09 7.63
N ARG A 26 17.94 -3.38 6.90
CA ARG A 26 17.89 -3.45 5.43
C ARG A 26 17.10 -4.67 4.95
N ALA A 27 17.28 -5.81 5.60
CA ALA A 27 16.51 -7.02 5.30
C ALA A 27 15.02 -6.81 5.55
N SER A 28 14.65 -6.17 6.67
CA SER A 28 13.25 -5.85 6.99
C SER A 28 12.66 -4.81 6.03
N GLN A 29 13.41 -3.78 5.62
CA GLN A 29 12.97 -2.84 4.59
C GLN A 29 12.77 -3.51 3.22
N LEU A 30 13.66 -4.42 2.83
CA LEU A 30 13.50 -5.18 1.59
C LEU A 30 12.29 -6.11 1.65
N GLN A 31 12.08 -6.81 2.77
CA GLN A 31 10.88 -7.61 2.99
C GLN A 31 9.61 -6.76 2.96
N LEU A 32 9.58 -5.60 3.63
CA LEU A 32 8.43 -4.69 3.57
C LEU A 32 8.17 -4.23 2.13
N ARG A 33 9.21 -3.85 1.39
CA ARG A 33 9.07 -3.41 -0.01
C ARG A 33 8.61 -4.52 -0.94
N VAL A 34 9.10 -5.74 -0.73
CA VAL A 34 8.66 -6.92 -1.50
C VAL A 34 7.22 -7.28 -1.14
N ALA A 35 6.85 -7.24 0.15
CA ALA A 35 5.47 -7.43 0.59
C ALA A 35 4.54 -6.36 0.00
N ASP A 36 4.97 -5.10 -0.03
CA ASP A 36 4.24 -4.01 -0.67
C ASP A 36 4.13 -4.17 -2.19
N ALA A 37 5.19 -4.61 -2.85
CA ALA A 37 5.19 -4.87 -4.28
C ALA A 37 4.26 -6.03 -4.64
N ILE A 38 4.30 -7.14 -3.89
CA ILE A 38 3.41 -8.29 -4.05
C ILE A 38 1.96 -7.87 -3.80
N THR A 39 1.72 -7.08 -2.75
CA THR A 39 0.35 -6.62 -2.43
C THR A 39 -0.19 -5.70 -3.51
N LYS A 40 0.64 -4.79 -4.04
CA LYS A 40 0.27 -3.90 -5.14
C LYS A 40 0.08 -4.65 -6.46
N PHE A 41 0.86 -5.72 -6.67
CA PHE A 41 0.77 -6.59 -7.83
C PHE A 41 -0.50 -7.46 -7.78
N ALA A 42 -0.82 -8.04 -6.62
CA ALA A 42 -2.01 -8.86 -6.41
C ALA A 42 -3.33 -8.08 -6.55
N GLY A 43 -3.32 -6.78 -6.21
CA GLY A 43 -4.48 -5.89 -6.36
C GLY A 43 -4.63 -5.25 -7.75
N SER A 44 -3.80 -5.59 -8.74
CA SER A 44 -3.76 -4.94 -10.06
C SER A 44 -4.32 -5.84 -11.16
N MET A 45 -5.00 -5.25 -12.14
CA MET A 45 -5.49 -5.92 -13.36
C MET A 45 -4.35 -6.62 -14.15
N ASN A 46 -3.10 -6.18 -13.97
CA ASN A 46 -1.93 -6.81 -14.58
C ASN A 46 -1.70 -8.26 -14.13
N PHE A 47 -2.09 -8.62 -12.91
CA PHE A 47 -1.96 -9.99 -12.40
C PHE A 47 -2.77 -10.97 -13.26
N VAL A 48 -4.01 -10.60 -13.58
CA VAL A 48 -4.92 -11.42 -14.41
C VAL A 48 -4.35 -11.65 -15.80
N TYR A 49 -3.80 -10.62 -16.43
CA TYR A 49 -3.19 -10.73 -17.75
C TYR A 49 -1.92 -11.61 -17.75
N LEU A 50 -1.06 -11.45 -16.75
CA LEU A 50 0.12 -12.30 -16.61
C LEU A 50 -0.28 -13.77 -16.41
N HIS A 51 -1.28 -14.02 -15.55
CA HIS A 51 -1.76 -15.36 -15.27
C HIS A 51 -2.39 -16.01 -16.50
N ALA A 52 -3.23 -15.27 -17.23
CA ALA A 52 -3.83 -15.73 -18.49
C ALA A 52 -2.76 -16.00 -19.57
N LEU A 53 -1.71 -15.18 -19.65
CA LEU A 53 -0.59 -15.37 -20.58
C LEU A 53 0.21 -16.63 -20.23
N ILE A 54 0.57 -16.80 -18.96
CA ILE A 54 1.32 -17.98 -18.48
C ILE A 54 0.50 -19.25 -18.73
N PHE A 55 -0.78 -19.25 -18.38
CA PHE A 55 -1.66 -20.41 -18.57
C PHE A 55 -1.88 -20.73 -20.06
N GLY A 56 -2.05 -19.69 -20.90
CA GLY A 56 -2.18 -19.85 -22.35
C GLY A 56 -0.90 -20.37 -23.00
N VAL A 57 0.27 -19.84 -22.63
CA VAL A 57 1.57 -20.33 -23.13
C VAL A 57 1.83 -21.75 -22.67
N TRP A 58 1.56 -22.05 -21.40
CA TRP A 58 1.79 -23.37 -20.83
C TRP A 58 0.85 -24.43 -21.44
N MET A 59 -0.43 -24.12 -21.64
CA MET A 59 -1.40 -24.98 -22.36
C MET A 59 -0.95 -25.33 -23.79
N LEU A 60 -0.26 -24.42 -24.47
CA LEU A 60 0.20 -24.61 -25.85
C LEU A 60 1.53 -25.36 -25.95
N VAL A 61 2.39 -25.26 -24.93
CA VAL A 61 3.79 -25.72 -25.02
C VAL A 61 4.04 -27.02 -24.24
N VAL A 62 3.30 -27.28 -23.16
CA VAL A 62 3.71 -28.28 -22.16
C VAL A 62 2.89 -29.57 -22.17
N GLU A 63 1.68 -29.61 -22.77
CA GLU A 63 0.77 -30.72 -22.47
C GLU A 63 0.80 -31.92 -23.45
N LYS A 64 1.20 -33.09 -22.91
CA LYS A 64 1.07 -34.42 -23.54
C LYS A 64 0.31 -35.45 -22.67
N SER A 65 -0.09 -35.14 -21.43
CA SER A 65 -0.82 -36.07 -20.54
C SER A 65 -1.56 -35.34 -19.38
N PRO A 66 -2.84 -34.93 -19.54
CA PRO A 66 -3.34 -33.75 -18.81
C PRO A 66 -4.06 -33.93 -17.46
N TRP A 67 -4.72 -35.02 -17.10
CA TRP A 67 -5.93 -34.81 -16.26
C TRP A 67 -5.78 -34.81 -14.72
N PRO A 68 -5.03 -35.72 -14.07
CA PRO A 68 -5.10 -35.85 -12.60
C PRO A 68 -4.19 -34.90 -11.83
N THR A 69 -2.98 -34.63 -12.33
CA THR A 69 -1.97 -33.79 -11.65
C THR A 69 -2.26 -32.30 -11.83
N LEU A 70 -2.87 -31.91 -12.95
CA LEU A 70 -3.17 -30.50 -13.23
C LEU A 70 -4.20 -29.91 -12.29
N THR A 71 -5.31 -30.62 -12.06
CA THR A 71 -6.37 -30.15 -11.16
C THR A 71 -5.87 -30.05 -9.72
N LEU A 72 -4.93 -30.91 -9.31
CA LEU A 72 -4.35 -30.87 -7.98
C LEU A 72 -3.41 -29.66 -7.81
N VAL A 73 -2.54 -29.38 -8.78
CA VAL A 73 -1.65 -28.21 -8.73
C VAL A 73 -2.43 -26.91 -8.88
N VAL A 74 -3.39 -26.83 -9.82
CA VAL A 74 -4.22 -25.64 -10.03
C VAL A 74 -5.12 -25.36 -8.84
N SER A 75 -5.70 -26.37 -8.18
CA SER A 75 -6.51 -26.14 -6.98
C SER A 75 -5.67 -25.58 -5.83
N LEU A 76 -4.44 -26.07 -5.65
CA LEU A 76 -3.50 -25.53 -4.67
C LEU A 76 -3.13 -24.08 -5.02
N GLU A 77 -2.80 -23.80 -6.28
CA GLU A 77 -2.46 -22.46 -6.76
C GLU A 77 -3.64 -21.48 -6.59
N ALA A 78 -4.86 -21.90 -6.91
CA ALA A 78 -6.07 -21.08 -6.75
C ALA A 78 -6.33 -20.67 -5.29
N ILE A 79 -6.05 -21.54 -4.31
CA ILE A 79 -6.16 -21.21 -2.88
C ILE A 79 -5.16 -20.09 -2.52
N PHE A 80 -3.90 -20.22 -2.95
CA PHE A 80 -2.89 -19.20 -2.74
C PHE A 80 -3.29 -17.88 -3.40
N LEU A 81 -3.73 -17.90 -4.65
CA LEU A 81 -4.16 -16.69 -5.36
C LEU A 81 -5.36 -16.02 -4.70
N SER A 82 -6.36 -16.80 -4.29
CA SER A 82 -7.52 -16.26 -3.57
C SER A 82 -7.10 -15.56 -2.28
N THR A 83 -6.17 -16.15 -1.53
CA THR A 83 -5.66 -15.56 -0.28
C THR A 83 -4.81 -14.31 -0.56
N PHE A 84 -3.95 -14.32 -1.58
CA PHE A 84 -3.19 -13.14 -1.99
C PHE A 84 -4.08 -11.99 -2.51
N VAL A 85 -5.12 -12.31 -3.28
CA VAL A 85 -6.13 -11.34 -3.73
C VAL A 85 -6.89 -10.76 -2.53
N MET A 86 -7.30 -11.60 -1.58
CA MET A 86 -8.00 -11.18 -0.36
C MET A 86 -7.13 -10.24 0.48
N ILE A 87 -5.83 -10.52 0.63
CA ILE A 87 -4.87 -9.62 1.29
C ILE A 87 -4.75 -8.28 0.53
N GLY A 88 -4.69 -8.32 -0.81
CA GLY A 88 -4.67 -7.12 -1.65
C GLY A 88 -5.93 -6.27 -1.50
N GLN A 89 -7.10 -6.90 -1.43
CA GLN A 89 -8.38 -6.24 -1.19
C GLN A 89 -8.48 -5.65 0.21
N ASN A 90 -8.04 -6.39 1.24
CA ASN A 90 -8.04 -5.92 2.64
C ASN A 90 -7.24 -4.62 2.79
N ARG A 91 -6.09 -4.51 2.10
CA ARG A 91 -5.25 -3.31 2.17
C ARG A 91 -5.78 -2.14 1.34
N GLN A 92 -6.43 -2.39 0.21
CA GLN A 92 -7.15 -1.34 -0.52
C GLN A 92 -8.32 -0.81 0.31
N ALA A 93 -9.03 -1.68 1.03
CA ALA A 93 -10.09 -1.28 1.95
C ALA A 93 -9.56 -0.37 3.07
N GLU A 94 -8.41 -0.71 3.67
CA GLU A 94 -7.74 0.16 4.66
C GLU A 94 -7.33 1.53 4.08
N PHE A 95 -6.73 1.56 2.88
CA PHE A 95 -6.37 2.84 2.23
C PHE A 95 -7.60 3.68 1.86
N GLN A 96 -8.68 3.05 1.40
CA GLN A 96 -9.93 3.74 1.09
C GLN A 96 -10.61 4.25 2.37
N GLN A 97 -10.57 3.49 3.46
CA GLN A 97 -11.04 3.94 4.78
C GLN A 97 -10.23 5.14 5.29
N ALA A 98 -8.90 5.07 5.25
CA ALA A 98 -8.06 6.19 5.66
C ALA A 98 -8.31 7.46 4.83
N LYS A 99 -8.55 7.29 3.53
CA LYS A 99 -8.90 8.40 2.64
C LYS A 99 -10.30 8.95 2.93
N ALA A 100 -11.28 8.07 3.17
CA ALA A 100 -12.65 8.46 3.51
C ALA A 100 -12.73 9.21 4.86
N ASP A 101 -11.98 8.79 5.87
CA ASP A 101 -11.88 9.50 7.15
C ASP A 101 -11.32 10.91 6.98
N HIS A 102 -10.28 11.06 6.15
CA HIS A 102 -9.71 12.37 5.85
C HIS A 102 -10.70 13.27 5.09
N ASP A 103 -11.41 12.71 4.11
CA ASP A 103 -12.43 13.40 3.33
C ASP A 103 -13.64 13.79 4.22
N PHE A 104 -13.97 12.97 5.23
CA PHE A 104 -15.04 13.25 6.22
C PHE A 104 -14.72 14.46 7.10
N VAL A 105 -13.49 14.56 7.63
CA VAL A 105 -13.06 15.71 8.45
C VAL A 105 -13.09 17.01 7.64
N ALA A 106 -12.67 16.96 6.38
CA ALA A 106 -12.73 18.12 5.48
C ALA A 106 -14.18 18.57 5.24
N GLN A 107 -15.10 17.63 4.97
CA GLN A 107 -16.52 17.95 4.79
C GLN A 107 -17.18 18.49 6.06
N GLU A 108 -16.84 17.97 7.24
CA GLU A 108 -17.41 18.47 8.50
C GLU A 108 -16.98 19.93 8.76
N LEU A 109 -15.72 20.27 8.44
CA LEU A 109 -15.19 21.62 8.54
C LEU A 109 -15.89 22.56 7.55
N GLU A 110 -16.10 22.12 6.31
CA GLU A 110 -16.81 22.89 5.28
C GLU A 110 -18.28 23.14 5.66
N LEU A 111 -18.96 22.14 6.25
CA LEU A 111 -20.34 22.26 6.68
C LEU A 111 -20.50 23.21 7.87
N LYS A 112 -19.59 23.14 8.85
CA LYS A 112 -19.53 24.09 9.98
C LYS A 112 -19.31 25.51 9.47
N THR A 113 -18.33 25.68 8.57
CA THR A 113 -18.01 26.99 7.99
C THR A 113 -19.18 27.56 7.19
N ASN A 114 -19.86 26.75 6.36
CA ASN A 114 -21.06 27.17 5.64
C ASN A 114 -22.21 27.56 6.58
N THR A 115 -22.40 26.79 7.65
CA THR A 115 -23.43 27.08 8.65
C THR A 115 -23.13 28.41 9.36
N ASP A 116 -21.88 28.65 9.73
CA ASP A 116 -21.46 29.89 10.38
C ASP A 116 -21.60 31.09 9.44
N LEU A 117 -21.19 30.96 8.17
CA LEU A 117 -21.41 31.98 7.14
C LEU A 117 -22.90 32.29 6.96
N THR A 118 -23.76 31.27 6.95
CA THR A 118 -25.20 31.44 6.83
C THR A 118 -25.77 32.19 8.04
N ARG A 119 -25.32 31.88 9.26
CA ARG A 119 -25.72 32.62 10.47
C ARG A 119 -25.24 34.07 10.43
N GLU A 120 -24.02 34.32 9.96
CA GLU A 120 -23.46 35.66 9.83
C GLU A 120 -24.27 36.49 8.82
N ILE A 121 -24.58 35.92 7.65
CA ILE A 121 -25.43 36.55 6.63
C ILE A 121 -26.82 36.83 7.20
N HIS A 122 -27.42 35.87 7.92
CA HIS A 122 -28.74 36.06 8.52
C HIS A 122 -28.73 37.19 9.55
N ARG A 123 -27.68 37.26 10.39
CA ARG A 123 -27.48 38.33 11.37
C ARG A 123 -27.32 39.69 10.70
N LEU A 124 -26.46 39.78 9.68
CA LEU A 124 -26.23 41.02 8.92
C LEU A 124 -27.51 41.49 8.20
N THR A 125 -28.25 40.56 7.60
CA THR A 125 -29.52 40.84 6.93
C THR A 125 -30.57 41.34 7.92
N THR A 126 -30.66 40.73 9.10
CA THR A 126 -31.60 41.13 10.17
C THR A 126 -31.26 42.50 10.73
N GLU A 127 -29.98 42.82 10.92
CA GLU A 127 -29.51 44.15 11.33
C GLU A 127 -29.82 45.20 10.27
N LEU A 128 -29.55 44.90 8.99
CA LEU A 128 -29.86 45.79 7.88
C LEU A 128 -31.37 46.08 7.82
N HIS A 129 -32.20 45.02 7.84
CA HIS A 129 -33.65 45.13 7.81
C HIS A 129 -34.20 45.96 8.97
N ARG A 130 -33.67 45.76 10.18
CA ARG A 130 -34.04 46.54 11.37
C ARG A 130 -33.70 48.03 11.23
N ARG A 131 -32.57 48.38 10.62
CA ARG A 131 -32.21 49.79 10.35
C ARG A 131 -33.10 50.41 9.29
N THR A 132 -33.38 49.68 8.21
CA THR A 132 -34.26 50.18 7.13
C THR A 132 -35.71 50.36 7.58
N MET A 133 -36.22 49.52 8.48
CA MET A 133 -37.58 49.62 9.04
C MET A 133 -37.69 50.55 10.26
N GLY A 134 -36.57 50.95 10.86
CA GLY A 134 -36.54 51.85 12.02
C GLY A 134 -36.43 53.34 11.67
N ASP A 135 -36.06 53.66 10.42
CA ASP A 135 -35.96 55.04 9.89
C ASP A 135 -37.27 55.50 9.18
N GLY A 136 -38.42 54.88 9.51
CA GLY A 136 -39.75 55.22 8.97
C GLY A 136 -40.71 55.75 10.02
#